data_AF-A0A1H8SF56-F1
#
_entry.id   AF-A0A1H8SF56-F1
#
_cell.length_a   1.000
_cell.length_b   1.000
_cell.length_c   1.000
_cell.angle_alpha   90.00
_cell.angle_beta   90.00
_cell.angle_gamma   90.00
#
_symmetry.space_group_name_H-M   'P 1'
#
loop_
_entity.id
_entity.type
_entity.pdbx_description
1 polymer ?
#
loop_
_entity_poly.entity_id
_entity_poly.type
_entity_poly.pdbx_seq_one_letter_code
_entity_poly.pdbx_strand_id
1 'polypeptide(L)'
;MTGATGDPGATGITGATGVTGATGDPGAIGATGATGVTGVTGATGVTGEVVLAFGSLRGSSVETPGATLTSVPFNVVGPLSDTITVSLSGNELVVGESGIYQITVSINAEATTDPDPDPDQPYLNAIITVNGTPLFGDTTTFFKISNRSSSTFVAQASLTAGDEVGASISTDFPILGYMNRSLTIIQLSN
;
A
#
# COMPACT_ATOMS: atom_id res chain seq x y z
N MET A 1 87.31 67.60 -79.55
CA MET A 1 85.83 67.69 -79.45
C MET A 1 85.31 66.40 -78.85
N THR A 2 84.52 66.54 -77.79
CA THR A 2 83.38 65.71 -77.30
C THR A 2 83.02 64.47 -78.15
N GLY A 3 82.96 63.26 -77.61
CA GLY A 3 81.84 62.71 -76.82
C GLY A 3 81.13 61.64 -77.66
N ALA A 4 81.02 60.38 -77.22
CA ALA A 4 79.77 59.91 -76.63
C ALA A 4 79.97 58.66 -75.75
N THR A 5 79.20 58.67 -74.67
CA THR A 5 78.95 57.62 -73.67
C THR A 5 78.19 56.43 -74.29
N GLY A 6 78.45 55.23 -73.75
CA GLY A 6 78.17 53.95 -74.40
C GLY A 6 76.75 53.39 -74.29
N ASP A 7 76.53 52.26 -74.97
CA ASP A 7 75.37 51.40 -74.74
C ASP A 7 75.59 50.50 -73.51
N PRO A 8 74.60 50.39 -72.60
CA PRO A 8 74.64 49.51 -71.43
C PRO A 8 74.74 48.02 -71.76
N GLY A 9 75.37 47.27 -70.85
CA GLY A 9 75.65 45.85 -70.98
C GLY A 9 74.42 44.95 -71.03
N ALA A 10 74.52 43.86 -71.79
CA ALA A 10 73.53 42.79 -71.79
C ALA A 10 73.43 42.14 -70.40
N THR A 11 72.20 42.05 -69.89
CA THR A 11 71.84 41.45 -68.61
C THR A 11 72.13 39.95 -68.64
N GLY A 12 72.85 39.44 -67.65
CA GLY A 12 73.08 38.00 -67.48
C GLY A 12 71.80 37.26 -67.13
N ILE A 13 71.60 36.08 -67.74
CA ILE A 13 70.48 35.18 -67.44
C ILE A 13 70.62 34.61 -66.02
N THR A 14 69.57 34.73 -65.22
CA THR A 14 69.46 34.08 -63.90
C THR A 14 69.19 32.59 -64.08
N GLY A 15 70.05 31.74 -63.51
CA GLY A 15 69.86 30.29 -63.47
C GLY A 15 68.74 29.86 -62.52
N ALA A 16 68.04 28.77 -62.85
CA ALA A 16 66.84 28.30 -62.17
C ALA A 16 67.03 28.02 -60.67
N THR A 17 66.16 28.60 -59.83
CA THR A 17 66.00 28.22 -58.43
C THR A 17 65.30 26.86 -58.34
N GLY A 18 65.87 25.93 -57.58
CA GLY A 18 65.41 24.54 -57.47
C GLY A 18 64.00 24.37 -56.88
N VAL A 19 63.39 23.23 -57.19
CA VAL A 19 62.06 22.83 -56.71
C VAL A 19 61.99 22.85 -55.17
N THR A 20 61.01 23.57 -54.62
CA THR A 20 60.63 23.43 -53.21
C THR A 20 59.94 22.07 -53.05
N GLY A 21 60.42 21.23 -52.13
CA GLY A 21 59.81 19.94 -51.82
C GLY A 21 58.38 20.10 -51.34
N ALA A 22 57.50 19.15 -51.68
CA ALA A 22 56.09 19.17 -51.28
C ALA A 22 55.96 19.25 -49.75
N THR A 23 55.16 20.20 -49.27
CA THR A 23 54.65 20.20 -47.88
C THR A 23 53.82 18.94 -47.70
N GLY A 24 54.19 18.07 -46.77
CA GLY A 24 53.40 16.87 -46.46
C GLY A 24 52.00 17.24 -45.96
N ASP A 25 50.99 16.43 -46.34
CA ASP A 25 49.61 16.64 -45.93
C ASP A 25 49.48 16.70 -44.40
N PRO A 26 48.60 17.57 -43.84
CA PRO A 26 48.29 17.55 -42.42
C PRO A 26 47.81 16.15 -41.99
N GLY A 27 48.38 15.61 -40.91
CA GLY A 27 47.96 14.33 -40.36
C GLY A 27 46.45 14.32 -40.03
N ALA A 28 45.77 13.21 -40.32
CA ALA A 28 44.34 13.06 -40.08
C ALA A 28 43.96 13.38 -38.63
N ILE A 29 42.93 14.20 -38.43
CA ILE A 29 42.33 14.44 -37.12
C ILE A 29 41.75 13.11 -36.63
N GLY A 30 42.21 12.64 -35.47
CA GLY A 30 41.74 11.40 -34.85
C GLY A 30 40.22 11.44 -34.62
N ALA A 31 39.54 10.32 -34.88
CA ALA A 31 38.08 10.22 -34.76
C ALA A 31 37.62 10.62 -33.34
N THR A 32 36.59 11.48 -33.28
CA THR A 32 35.92 11.80 -32.01
C THR A 32 35.35 10.51 -31.40
N GLY A 33 35.74 10.19 -30.17
CA GLY A 33 35.28 8.99 -29.46
C GLY A 33 33.75 8.96 -29.35
N ALA A 34 33.15 7.78 -29.51
CA ALA A 34 31.71 7.59 -29.46
C ALA A 34 31.14 8.14 -28.13
N THR A 35 30.07 8.93 -28.22
CA THR A 35 29.32 9.38 -27.05
C THR A 35 28.75 8.15 -26.34
N GLY A 36 29.06 7.99 -25.05
CA GLY A 36 28.57 6.86 -24.26
C GLY A 36 27.04 6.82 -24.24
N VAL A 37 26.46 5.62 -24.39
CA VAL A 37 25.01 5.43 -24.33
C VAL A 37 24.47 5.92 -22.99
N THR A 38 23.41 6.73 -23.02
CA THR A 38 22.67 7.12 -21.82
C THR A 38 22.15 5.84 -21.15
N GLY A 39 22.51 5.63 -19.88
CA GLY A 39 22.05 4.47 -19.12
C GLY A 39 20.52 4.42 -19.11
N VAL A 40 19.96 3.22 -19.28
CA VAL A 40 18.52 3.00 -19.18
C VAL A 40 18.02 3.53 -17.83
N THR A 41 17.00 4.39 -17.86
CA THR A 41 16.26 4.75 -16.65
C THR A 41 15.73 3.44 -16.05
N GLY A 42 16.16 3.11 -14.83
CA GLY A 42 15.69 1.92 -14.13
C GLY A 42 14.16 1.93 -14.05
N ALA A 43 13.54 0.76 -14.16
CA ALA A 43 12.10 0.63 -14.02
C ALA A 43 11.65 1.33 -12.73
N THR A 44 10.67 2.22 -12.84
CA THR A 44 9.97 2.77 -11.68
C THR A 44 9.48 1.59 -10.85
N GLY A 45 9.93 1.45 -9.61
CA GLY A 45 9.46 0.40 -8.72
C GLY A 45 7.94 0.47 -8.61
N VAL A 46 7.29 -0.69 -8.49
CA VAL A 46 5.85 -0.75 -8.18
C VAL A 46 5.61 0.13 -6.96
N THR A 47 4.97 1.28 -7.17
CA THR A 47 4.48 2.08 -6.05
C THR A 47 3.35 1.24 -5.51
N GLY A 48 3.55 0.62 -4.34
CA GLY A 48 2.51 -0.16 -3.66
C GLY A 48 1.33 0.76 -3.42
N GLU A 49 0.36 0.74 -4.31
CA GLU A 49 -0.85 1.52 -4.20
C GLU A 49 -1.63 0.91 -3.03
N VAL A 50 -1.62 1.63 -1.92
CA VAL A 50 -2.53 1.32 -0.82
C VAL A 50 -3.91 1.77 -1.29
N VAL A 51 -4.64 0.86 -1.94
CA VAL A 51 -6.03 1.10 -2.35
C VAL A 51 -6.91 0.98 -1.11
N LEU A 52 -7.14 2.12 -0.44
CA LEU A 52 -7.93 2.16 0.81
C LEU A 52 -9.43 2.13 0.50
N ALA A 53 -10.04 0.95 0.53
CA ALA A 53 -11.49 0.78 0.44
C ALA A 53 -12.08 0.53 1.84
N PHE A 54 -12.85 1.47 2.40
CA PHE A 54 -13.45 1.33 3.74
C PHE A 54 -14.90 0.81 3.68
N GLY A 55 -15.24 -0.15 4.54
CA GLY A 55 -16.63 -0.50 4.85
C GLY A 55 -16.84 -0.46 6.35
N SER A 56 -17.96 0.10 6.83
CA SER A 56 -18.25 0.21 8.26
C SER A 56 -19.67 -0.24 8.58
N LEU A 57 -19.85 -1.08 9.58
CA LEU A 57 -21.14 -1.44 10.16
C LEU A 57 -21.16 -1.16 11.67
N ARG A 58 -22.34 -0.90 12.24
CA ARG A 58 -22.55 -0.81 13.71
C ARG A 58 -23.59 -1.82 14.19
N GLY A 59 -23.40 -2.35 15.40
CA GLY A 59 -24.25 -3.37 16.02
C GLY A 59 -25.38 -2.84 16.93
N SER A 60 -26.31 -3.72 17.30
CA SER A 60 -27.41 -3.44 18.24
C SER A 60 -26.93 -3.42 19.69
N SER A 61 -27.55 -2.59 20.53
CA SER A 61 -27.17 -2.43 21.94
C SER A 61 -27.68 -3.53 22.87
N VAL A 62 -28.72 -4.29 22.48
CA VAL A 62 -29.33 -5.34 23.30
C VAL A 62 -29.24 -6.67 22.57
N GLU A 63 -28.35 -7.54 23.05
CA GLU A 63 -28.13 -8.89 22.54
C GLU A 63 -27.82 -9.81 23.71
N THR A 64 -28.09 -11.11 23.54
CA THR A 64 -27.72 -12.15 24.51
C THR A 64 -26.64 -13.02 23.87
N PRO A 65 -25.35 -12.68 24.01
CA PRO A 65 -24.28 -13.54 23.50
C PRO A 65 -24.31 -14.85 24.28
N GLY A 66 -24.18 -15.97 23.58
CA GLY A 66 -24.18 -17.28 24.22
C GLY A 66 -22.90 -17.54 25.01
N ALA A 67 -22.90 -18.61 25.81
CA ALA A 67 -21.71 -19.17 26.47
C ALA A 67 -20.70 -19.80 25.47
N THR A 68 -20.94 -19.63 24.18
CA THR A 68 -20.09 -20.09 23.07
C THR A 68 -20.03 -18.96 22.05
N LEU A 69 -18.94 -18.90 21.28
CA LEU A 69 -18.79 -17.90 20.23
C LEU A 69 -19.95 -17.98 19.24
N THR A 70 -20.71 -16.89 19.15
CA THR A 70 -21.87 -16.75 18.28
C THR A 70 -21.69 -15.54 17.39
N SER A 71 -22.05 -15.65 16.11
CA SER A 71 -22.01 -14.52 15.18
C SER A 71 -22.96 -13.43 15.66
N VAL A 72 -22.52 -12.19 15.51
CA VAL A 72 -23.23 -11.06 16.07
C VAL A 72 -23.64 -10.06 14.97
N PRO A 73 -24.91 -9.60 14.93
CA PRO A 73 -25.44 -8.85 13.80
C PRO A 73 -24.98 -7.38 13.75
N PHE A 74 -24.97 -6.77 12.58
CA PHE A 74 -24.77 -5.33 12.46
C PHE A 74 -25.97 -4.74 11.72
N ASN A 75 -26.53 -3.64 12.24
CA ASN A 75 -27.83 -3.13 11.82
C ASN A 75 -27.79 -1.71 11.24
N VAL A 76 -26.63 -1.05 11.29
CA VAL A 76 -26.42 0.27 10.69
C VAL A 76 -25.25 0.20 9.73
N VAL A 77 -25.50 0.61 8.49
CA VAL A 77 -24.49 0.69 7.44
C VAL A 77 -23.89 2.10 7.43
N GLY A 78 -22.59 2.18 7.66
CA GLY A 78 -21.78 3.38 7.46
C GLY A 78 -21.44 3.59 5.98
N PRO A 79 -20.57 4.55 5.65
CA PRO A 79 -20.18 4.73 4.27
C PRO A 79 -19.39 3.49 3.81
N LEU A 80 -19.75 2.98 2.63
CA LEU A 80 -19.10 1.85 1.97
C LEU A 80 -18.42 2.37 0.70
N SER A 81 -17.26 1.80 0.37
CA SER A 81 -16.66 1.92 -0.96
C SER A 81 -17.40 1.08 -2.00
N ASP A 82 -17.17 1.36 -3.28
CA ASP A 82 -17.79 0.61 -4.40
C ASP A 82 -17.45 -0.90 -4.39
N THR A 83 -16.34 -1.29 -3.77
CA THR A 83 -15.87 -2.68 -3.68
C THR A 83 -16.25 -3.40 -2.39
N ILE A 84 -16.89 -2.72 -1.42
CA ILE A 84 -17.31 -3.36 -0.15
C ILE A 84 -18.83 -3.26 -0.05
N THR A 85 -19.48 -4.40 0.17
CA THR A 85 -20.94 -4.47 0.31
C THR A 85 -21.34 -5.09 1.65
N VAL A 86 -22.64 -5.20 1.89
CA VAL A 86 -23.18 -5.89 3.08
C VAL A 86 -23.74 -7.24 2.65
N SER A 87 -23.53 -8.26 3.46
CA SER A 87 -24.06 -9.61 3.20
C SER A 87 -25.58 -9.59 3.10
N LEU A 88 -26.16 -10.63 2.50
CA LEU A 88 -27.62 -10.73 2.34
C LEU A 88 -28.36 -10.74 3.69
N SER A 89 -27.70 -11.19 4.76
CA SER A 89 -28.23 -11.16 6.13
C SER A 89 -28.17 -9.77 6.76
N GLY A 90 -27.45 -8.82 6.17
CA GLY A 90 -27.22 -7.48 6.69
C GLY A 90 -26.09 -7.38 7.72
N ASN A 91 -25.51 -8.52 8.12
CA ASN A 91 -24.73 -8.62 9.36
C ASN A 91 -23.22 -8.62 9.13
N GLU A 92 -22.74 -8.77 7.91
CA GLU A 92 -21.32 -8.90 7.60
C GLU A 92 -20.95 -7.99 6.45
N LEU A 93 -19.67 -7.64 6.36
CA LEU A 93 -19.14 -6.91 5.22
C LEU A 93 -18.56 -7.90 4.21
N VAL A 94 -18.97 -7.76 2.95
CA VAL A 94 -18.50 -8.63 1.86
C VAL A 94 -17.45 -7.88 1.07
N VAL A 95 -16.26 -8.47 0.94
CA VAL A 95 -15.22 -7.93 0.06
C VAL A 95 -15.54 -8.24 -1.40
N GLY A 96 -15.43 -7.24 -2.27
CA GLY A 96 -15.68 -7.40 -3.71
C GLY A 96 -14.44 -7.78 -4.51
N GLU A 97 -13.25 -7.62 -3.93
CA GLU A 97 -11.97 -7.88 -4.58
C GLU A 97 -11.09 -8.76 -3.70
N SER A 98 -10.14 -9.46 -4.32
CA SER A 98 -9.11 -10.19 -3.58
C SER A 98 -7.98 -9.23 -3.20
N GLY A 99 -7.37 -9.44 -2.03
CA GLY A 99 -6.29 -8.58 -1.58
C GLY A 99 -5.92 -8.77 -0.12
N ILE A 100 -5.10 -7.85 0.39
CA ILE A 100 -4.79 -7.75 1.81
C ILE A 100 -5.66 -6.67 2.43
N TYR A 101 -6.31 -6.98 3.55
CA TYR A 101 -7.23 -6.10 4.25
C TYR A 101 -6.80 -5.90 5.69
N GLN A 102 -6.98 -4.69 6.21
CA GLN A 102 -7.04 -4.41 7.65
C GLN A 102 -8.49 -4.52 8.10
N ILE A 103 -8.73 -5.32 9.13
CA ILE A 103 -10.04 -5.53 9.74
C ILE A 103 -9.96 -4.98 11.15
N THR A 104 -10.75 -3.98 11.45
CA THR A 104 -10.86 -3.35 12.76
C THR A 104 -12.24 -3.61 13.33
N VAL A 105 -12.31 -4.12 14.56
CA VAL A 105 -13.55 -4.19 15.31
C VAL A 105 -13.36 -3.47 16.64
N SER A 106 -14.34 -2.65 16.99
CA SER A 106 -14.40 -2.01 18.31
C SER A 106 -15.65 -2.48 19.02
N ILE A 107 -15.53 -2.81 20.30
CA ILE A 107 -16.64 -3.20 21.17
C ILE A 107 -16.58 -2.31 22.41
N ASN A 108 -17.72 -1.78 22.81
CA ASN A 108 -17.96 -1.10 24.06
C ASN A 108 -19.09 -1.82 24.78
N ALA A 109 -18.81 -2.42 25.93
CA ALA A 109 -19.76 -3.22 26.66
C ALA A 109 -19.88 -2.77 28.12
N GLU A 110 -21.08 -2.90 28.65
CA GLU A 110 -21.42 -2.65 30.03
C GLU A 110 -22.36 -3.76 30.53
N ALA A 111 -21.97 -4.44 31.61
CA ALA A 111 -22.88 -5.34 32.31
C ALA A 111 -23.67 -4.57 33.38
N THR A 112 -24.92 -4.97 33.60
CA THR A 112 -25.75 -4.36 34.66
C THR A 112 -25.34 -4.84 36.06
N THR A 113 -24.67 -5.98 36.14
CA THR A 113 -24.21 -6.63 37.37
C THR A 113 -22.89 -7.32 37.08
N ASP A 114 -21.90 -7.15 37.97
CA ASP A 114 -20.63 -7.86 37.87
C ASP A 114 -20.86 -9.35 38.21
N PRO A 115 -20.50 -10.29 37.31
CA PRO A 115 -20.67 -11.72 37.58
C PRO A 115 -19.70 -12.31 38.61
N ASP A 116 -18.56 -11.69 38.88
CA ASP A 116 -17.55 -12.19 39.83
C ASP A 116 -16.96 -11.02 40.66
N PRO A 117 -16.66 -11.21 41.96
CA PRO A 117 -16.00 -10.20 42.80
C PRO A 117 -14.61 -9.76 42.31
N ASP A 118 -13.99 -10.46 41.36
CA ASP A 118 -12.74 -10.06 40.71
C ASP A 118 -13.00 -9.02 39.60
N PRO A 119 -12.69 -7.73 39.82
CA PRO A 119 -12.99 -6.66 38.87
C PRO A 119 -12.17 -6.75 37.56
N ASP A 120 -11.11 -7.57 37.54
CA ASP A 120 -10.15 -7.63 36.44
C ASP A 120 -10.32 -8.89 35.57
N GLN A 121 -11.26 -9.79 35.89
CA GLN A 121 -11.53 -10.95 35.05
C GLN A 121 -12.27 -10.58 33.76
N PRO A 122 -11.92 -11.22 32.63
CA PRO A 122 -12.67 -11.05 31.39
C PRO A 122 -13.99 -11.79 31.42
N TYR A 123 -15.04 -11.13 30.97
CA TYR A 123 -16.36 -11.74 30.89
C TYR A 123 -16.91 -11.77 29.46
N LEU A 124 -16.20 -11.13 28.52
CA LEU A 124 -16.55 -11.15 27.11
C LEU A 124 -15.31 -11.42 26.28
N ASN A 125 -15.51 -12.32 25.33
CA ASN A 125 -14.54 -12.83 24.38
C ASN A 125 -15.04 -12.51 22.97
N ALA A 126 -14.20 -11.91 22.12
CA ALA A 126 -14.56 -11.57 20.76
C ALA A 126 -13.50 -12.02 19.75
N ILE A 127 -13.94 -12.46 18.58
CA ILE A 127 -13.09 -12.86 17.45
C ILE A 127 -13.57 -12.22 16.16
N ILE A 128 -12.66 -12.05 15.19
CA ILE A 128 -12.99 -11.76 13.80
C ILE A 128 -13.28 -13.08 13.10
N THR A 129 -14.33 -13.10 12.28
CA THR A 129 -14.68 -14.25 11.46
C THR A 129 -14.61 -13.90 9.98
N VAL A 130 -14.20 -14.89 9.16
CA VAL A 130 -14.32 -14.89 7.71
C VAL A 130 -15.17 -16.08 7.32
N ASN A 131 -16.27 -15.85 6.61
CA ASN A 131 -17.26 -16.87 6.22
C ASN A 131 -17.73 -17.70 7.43
N GLY A 132 -17.98 -17.01 8.56
CA GLY A 132 -18.37 -17.64 9.84
C GLY A 132 -17.27 -18.42 10.57
N THR A 133 -16.06 -18.54 10.02
CA THR A 133 -14.94 -19.23 10.67
C THR A 133 -13.98 -18.23 11.32
N PRO A 134 -13.37 -18.55 12.48
CA PRO A 134 -12.38 -17.66 13.09
C PRO A 134 -11.23 -17.37 12.12
N LEU A 135 -10.87 -16.09 11.97
CA LEU A 135 -9.82 -15.66 11.06
C LEU A 135 -8.44 -16.27 11.42
N PHE A 136 -8.21 -16.58 12.69
CA PHE A 136 -7.01 -17.26 13.16
C PHE A 136 -7.39 -18.65 13.71
N GLY A 137 -6.61 -19.66 13.31
CA GLY A 137 -7.00 -21.08 13.19
C GLY A 137 -7.24 -21.89 14.48
N ASP A 138 -7.24 -21.26 15.63
CA ASP A 138 -7.87 -21.79 16.84
C ASP A 138 -8.54 -20.60 17.53
N THR A 139 -9.51 -20.85 18.38
CA THR A 139 -10.27 -19.82 19.11
C THR A 139 -9.42 -18.90 20.00
N THR A 140 -8.08 -18.91 19.91
CA THR A 140 -7.12 -18.29 20.83
C THR A 140 -7.03 -16.77 20.76
N THR A 141 -7.61 -16.11 19.76
CA THR A 141 -7.62 -14.63 19.73
C THR A 141 -8.73 -14.08 20.63
N PHE A 142 -8.62 -14.35 21.93
CA PHE A 142 -9.54 -13.79 22.92
C PHE A 142 -9.07 -12.41 23.35
N PHE A 143 -9.81 -11.38 22.94
CA PHE A 143 -9.72 -10.07 23.58
C PHE A 143 -10.69 -10.03 24.75
N LYS A 144 -10.09 -9.83 25.91
CA LYS A 144 -10.68 -9.89 27.24
C LYS A 144 -11.31 -8.55 27.59
N ILE A 145 -12.65 -8.49 27.65
CA ILE A 145 -13.38 -7.27 28.01
C ILE A 145 -13.97 -7.43 29.42
N SER A 146 -13.60 -6.52 30.33
CA SER A 146 -14.14 -6.41 31.69
C SER A 146 -15.50 -5.71 31.72
N ASN A 147 -16.14 -5.66 32.89
CA ASN A 147 -17.51 -5.17 33.13
C ASN A 147 -17.90 -3.86 32.41
N ARG A 148 -17.09 -2.80 32.52
CA ARG A 148 -17.32 -1.51 31.84
C ARG A 148 -16.11 -1.13 31.01
N SER A 149 -15.98 -1.73 29.85
CA SER A 149 -14.77 -1.59 29.07
C SER A 149 -15.02 -1.44 27.58
N SER A 150 -14.06 -0.79 26.93
CA SER A 150 -13.97 -0.70 25.49
C SER A 150 -12.71 -1.42 25.04
N SER A 151 -12.82 -2.15 23.95
CA SER A 151 -11.69 -2.82 23.33
C SER A 151 -11.78 -2.67 21.82
N THR A 152 -10.64 -2.42 21.20
CA THR A 152 -10.50 -2.38 19.75
C THR A 152 -9.46 -3.38 19.34
N PHE A 153 -9.80 -4.20 18.36
CA PHE A 153 -8.92 -5.20 17.79
C PHE A 153 -8.75 -4.95 16.31
N VAL A 154 -7.52 -5.15 15.85
CA VAL A 154 -7.12 -4.96 14.46
C VAL A 154 -6.40 -6.20 14.00
N ALA A 155 -6.82 -6.76 12.88
CA ALA A 155 -6.14 -7.85 12.20
C ALA A 155 -5.84 -7.46 10.76
N GLN A 156 -4.84 -8.10 10.18
CA GLN A 156 -4.62 -8.07 8.73
C GLN A 156 -4.78 -9.48 8.20
N ALA A 157 -5.46 -9.60 7.06
CA ALA A 157 -5.71 -10.89 6.42
C ALA A 157 -5.71 -10.75 4.91
N SER A 158 -5.32 -11.82 4.23
CA SER A 158 -5.64 -11.99 2.81
C SER A 158 -7.07 -12.48 2.71
N LEU A 159 -7.89 -11.74 1.96
CA LEU A 159 -9.29 -12.09 1.68
C LEU A 159 -9.45 -12.27 0.17
N THR A 160 -10.40 -13.12 -0.20
CA THR A 160 -10.81 -13.36 -1.59
C THR A 160 -12.12 -12.65 -1.86
N ALA A 161 -12.32 -12.15 -3.08
CA ALA A 161 -13.61 -11.59 -3.51
C ALA A 161 -14.77 -12.54 -3.16
N GLY A 162 -15.76 -12.01 -2.45
CA GLY A 162 -16.91 -12.73 -1.92
C GLY A 162 -16.79 -13.14 -0.45
N ASP A 163 -15.62 -13.02 0.19
CA ASP A 163 -15.48 -13.34 1.61
C ASP A 163 -16.33 -12.41 2.48
N GLU A 164 -17.08 -13.00 3.41
CA GLU A 164 -17.91 -12.29 4.38
C GLU A 164 -17.13 -12.12 5.69
N VAL A 165 -16.84 -10.88 6.06
CA VAL A 165 -16.14 -10.53 7.30
C VAL A 165 -17.14 -10.14 8.37
N GLY A 166 -17.03 -10.80 9.51
CA GLY A 166 -17.90 -10.60 10.66
C GLY A 166 -17.14 -10.59 11.98
N ALA A 167 -17.91 -10.63 13.06
CA ALA A 167 -17.39 -10.85 14.39
C ALA A 167 -18.24 -11.90 15.10
N SER A 168 -17.63 -12.64 16.02
CA SER A 168 -18.35 -13.54 16.94
C SER A 168 -17.95 -13.26 18.36
N ILE A 169 -18.91 -13.38 19.28
CA ILE A 169 -18.74 -13.04 20.70
C ILE A 169 -19.26 -14.20 21.56
N SER A 170 -18.59 -14.42 22.69
CA SER A 170 -19.03 -15.25 23.81
C SER A 170 -18.97 -14.43 25.08
N THR A 171 -19.90 -14.63 26.01
CA THR A 171 -19.88 -13.92 27.28
C THR A 171 -20.38 -14.76 28.45
N ASP A 172 -19.79 -14.50 29.61
CA ASP A 172 -20.24 -15.00 30.91
C ASP A 172 -21.06 -13.94 31.67
N PHE A 173 -21.34 -12.77 31.06
CA PHE A 173 -22.21 -11.77 31.67
C PHE A 173 -23.66 -12.29 31.80
N PRO A 174 -24.26 -12.30 32.99
CA PRO A 174 -25.61 -12.80 33.20
C PRO A 174 -26.67 -11.90 32.55
N ILE A 175 -26.43 -10.57 32.56
CA ILE A 175 -27.27 -9.56 31.92
C ILE A 175 -26.37 -8.44 31.38
N LEU A 176 -26.47 -8.17 30.08
CA LEU A 176 -25.83 -7.01 29.46
C LEU A 176 -26.74 -5.78 29.57
N GLY A 177 -26.17 -4.66 30.02
CA GLY A 177 -26.85 -3.36 30.00
C GLY A 177 -26.81 -2.75 28.62
N TYR A 178 -25.64 -2.76 27.98
CA TYR A 178 -25.51 -2.58 26.54
C TYR A 178 -24.23 -3.24 26.00
N MET A 179 -24.25 -3.53 24.70
CA MET A 179 -23.04 -3.80 23.92
C MET A 179 -23.13 -3.03 22.60
N ASN A 180 -22.29 -2.03 22.41
CA ASN A 180 -22.14 -1.37 21.12
C ASN A 180 -20.89 -1.90 20.43
N ARG A 181 -20.94 -2.06 19.12
CA ARG A 181 -19.77 -2.45 18.34
C ARG A 181 -19.76 -1.84 16.96
N SER A 182 -18.58 -1.78 16.37
CA SER A 182 -18.40 -1.44 14.97
C SER A 182 -17.41 -2.39 14.32
N LEU A 183 -17.69 -2.78 13.08
CA LEU A 183 -16.76 -3.48 12.21
C LEU A 183 -16.36 -2.50 11.11
N THR A 184 -15.07 -2.42 10.84
CA THR A 184 -14.50 -1.66 9.74
C THR A 184 -13.53 -2.55 8.97
N ILE A 185 -13.63 -2.61 7.65
CA ILE A 185 -12.61 -3.26 6.81
C ILE A 185 -12.03 -2.25 5.84
N ILE A 186 -10.70 -2.29 5.67
CA ILE A 186 -9.95 -1.39 4.82
C ILE A 186 -9.03 -2.22 3.92
N GLN A 187 -9.22 -2.19 2.60
CA GLN A 187 -8.26 -2.81 1.69
C GLN A 187 -6.92 -2.06 1.77
N LEU A 188 -5.82 -2.81 1.79
CA LEU A 188 -4.46 -2.28 1.85
C LEU A 188 -3.68 -2.56 0.58
N SER A 189 -4.00 -3.64 -0.12
CA SER A 189 -3.46 -3.96 -1.44
C SER A 189 -4.36 -4.98 -2.15
N ASN A 190 -4.18 -5.10 -3.46
CA ASN A 190 -4.73 -6.17 -4.28
C ASN A 190 -3.78 -7.38 -4.32
#